data_AF-A0A932T3M1-F1
#
_entry.id   AF-A0A932T3M1-F1
#
_cell.length_a   1.000
_cell.length_b   1.000
_cell.length_c   1.000
_cell.angle_alpha   90.00
_cell.angle_beta   90.00
_cell.angle_gamma   90.00
#
_symmetry.space_group_name_H-M   'P 1'
#
loop_
_entity.id
_entity.type
_entity.pdbx_description
1 polymer ?
#
loop_
_entity_poly.entity_id
_entity_poly.type
_entity_poly.pdbx_seq_one_letter_code
_entity_poly.pdbx_strand_id
1 'polypeptide(L)'
;MAVSNVPRIRLLDGLYGWDFLLRGHHGQELVIQFDWDYRLFAQAFGWSVERVRPELGCPHESTDGTVPCRSCGLTPADFLSDACDYLTESVGRSIPDPGFFTGDDVFGS
;
A
#
# COMPACT_ATOMS: atom_id res chain seq x y z
N MET A 1 32.24 -3.34 9.12
CA MET A 1 31.08 -3.51 8.23
C MET A 1 29.99 -2.59 8.75
N ALA A 2 29.72 -1.48 8.07
CA ALA A 2 28.66 -0.57 8.49
C ALA A 2 27.31 -1.25 8.26
N VAL A 3 26.46 -1.29 9.28
CA VAL A 3 25.07 -1.71 9.12
C VAL A 3 24.43 -0.63 8.25
N SER A 4 24.11 -0.96 6.99
CA SER A 4 23.30 -0.07 6.17
C SER A 4 21.99 0.17 6.92
N ASN A 5 21.77 1.40 7.38
CA ASN A 5 20.54 1.75 8.06
C ASN A 5 19.46 1.85 6.98
N VAL A 6 18.73 0.75 6.77
CA VAL A 6 17.70 0.69 5.72
C VAL A 6 16.64 1.74 6.04
N PRO A 7 16.41 2.74 5.15
CA PRO A 7 15.41 3.77 5.37
C PRO A 7 14.06 3.13 5.65
N ARG A 8 13.27 3.76 6.52
CA ARG A 8 11.95 3.24 6.91
C ARG A 8 10.88 4.25 6.56
N ILE A 9 9.71 3.72 6.24
CA ILE A 9 8.48 4.49 6.06
C ILE A 9 7.47 4.09 7.12
N ARG A 10 6.60 5.03 7.49
CA ARG A 10 5.51 4.81 8.43
C ARG A 10 4.18 5.23 7.80
N LEU A 11 3.17 4.38 7.94
CA LEU A 11 1.80 4.73 7.58
C LEU A 11 1.16 5.52 8.71
N LEU A 12 0.50 6.62 8.36
CA LEU A 12 -0.24 7.48 9.28
C LEU A 12 -1.66 7.69 8.74
N ASP A 13 -2.56 8.02 9.65
CA ASP A 13 -3.91 8.44 9.31
C ASP A 13 -3.89 9.82 8.62
N GLY A 14 -4.85 10.02 7.72
CA GLY A 14 -5.08 11.29 7.03
C GLY A 14 -5.98 12.24 7.81
N LEU A 15 -6.50 13.26 7.14
CA LEU A 15 -7.34 14.29 7.74
C LEU A 15 -8.84 14.04 7.58
N TYR A 16 -9.24 13.22 6.61
CA TYR A 16 -10.62 13.05 6.17
C TYR A 16 -11.16 11.62 6.41
N GLY A 17 -10.36 10.74 7.01
CA GLY A 17 -10.74 9.38 7.40
C GLY A 17 -10.81 8.38 6.24
N TRP A 18 -10.47 8.83 5.03
CA TRP A 18 -10.27 7.98 3.86
C TRP A 18 -8.89 8.20 3.24
N ASP A 19 -8.22 9.31 3.52
CA ASP A 19 -6.85 9.57 3.09
C ASP A 19 -5.84 9.00 4.09
N PHE A 20 -4.62 8.77 3.61
CA PHE A 20 -3.50 8.33 4.43
C PHE A 20 -2.25 9.16 4.14
N LEU A 21 -1.29 9.14 5.06
CA LEU A 21 0.03 9.73 4.85
C LEU A 21 1.11 8.66 4.98
N LEU A 22 2.03 8.63 4.02
CA LEU A 22 3.26 7.89 4.15
C LEU A 22 4.38 8.84 4.57
N ARG A 23 4.95 8.63 5.76
CA ARG A 23 6.05 9.44 6.27
C ARG A 23 7.39 8.73 6.12
N GLY A 24 8.31 9.37 5.41
CA GLY A 24 9.70 8.92 5.23
C GLY A 24 10.56 9.14 6.48
N HIS A 25 11.71 8.48 6.51
CA HIS A 25 12.66 8.53 7.62
C HIS A 25 13.15 9.95 7.94
N HIS A 26 13.28 10.83 6.94
CA HIS A 26 13.72 12.21 7.12
C HIS A 26 12.56 13.20 7.29
N GLY A 27 11.34 12.70 7.50
CA GLY A 27 10.15 13.53 7.76
C GLY A 27 9.43 14.03 6.51
N GLN A 28 9.83 13.61 5.31
CA GLN A 28 9.03 13.83 4.10
C GLN A 28 7.71 13.09 4.19
N GLU A 29 6.68 13.61 3.54
CA GLU A 29 5.35 13.03 3.52
C GLU A 29 4.84 12.90 2.10
N LEU A 30 4.23 11.76 1.81
CA LEU A 30 3.47 11.50 0.59
C LEU A 30 2.00 11.29 0.99
N VAL A 31 1.10 12.06 0.38
CA VAL A 31 -0.33 11.94 0.62
C VAL A 31 -0.92 10.88 -0.30
N ILE A 32 -1.68 9.95 0.28
CA ILE A 32 -2.44 8.93 -0.44
C ILE A 32 -3.88 9.44 -0.54
N GLN A 33 -4.25 10.02 -1.69
CA GLN A 33 -5.53 10.72 -1.90
C GLN A 33 -6.53 9.96 -2.76
N PHE A 34 -6.09 9.03 -3.61
CA PHE A 34 -7.00 8.32 -4.48
C PHE A 34 -7.13 6.88 -4.01
N ASP A 35 -8.36 6.39 -4.04
CA ASP A 35 -8.71 5.00 -3.72
C ASP A 35 -7.89 4.01 -4.55
N TRP A 36 -7.65 4.32 -5.83
CA TRP A 36 -6.79 3.55 -6.71
C TRP A 36 -5.37 3.32 -6.19
N ASP A 37 -4.84 4.24 -5.37
CA ASP A 37 -3.50 4.12 -4.80
C ASP A 37 -3.46 3.14 -3.61
N TYR A 38 -4.59 2.86 -2.97
CA TYR A 38 -4.64 2.04 -1.75
C TYR A 38 -4.02 0.67 -1.96
N ARG A 39 -4.27 0.04 -3.11
CA ARG A 39 -3.73 -1.30 -3.41
C ARG A 39 -2.21 -1.29 -3.49
N LEU A 40 -1.62 -0.29 -4.16
CA LEU A 40 -0.16 -0.16 -4.28
C LEU A 40 0.48 -0.03 -2.89
N PHE A 41 -0.05 0.87 -2.06
CA PHE A 41 0.49 1.07 -0.72
C PHE A 41 0.23 -0.13 0.19
N ALA A 42 -0.97 -0.71 0.19
CA ALA A 42 -1.28 -1.90 0.96
C ALA A 42 -0.33 -3.06 0.62
N GLN A 43 -0.05 -3.29 -0.67
CA GLN A 43 0.92 -4.29 -1.12
C GLN A 43 2.32 -4.05 -0.57
N ALA A 44 2.79 -2.80 -0.53
CA ALA A 44 4.06 -2.47 0.10
C ALA A 44 4.10 -2.86 1.59
N PHE A 45 2.96 -2.74 2.30
CA PHE A 45 2.81 -3.20 3.68
C PHE A 45 2.58 -4.73 3.82
N GLY A 46 2.54 -5.47 2.71
CA GLY A 46 2.42 -6.92 2.67
C GLY A 46 1.00 -7.44 2.54
N TRP A 47 0.08 -6.61 2.04
CA TRP A 47 -1.27 -7.03 1.68
C TRP A 47 -1.28 -7.89 0.42
N SER A 48 -2.17 -8.89 0.44
CA SER A 48 -2.62 -9.63 -0.74
C SER A 48 -4.05 -10.07 -0.51
N VAL A 49 -4.81 -10.26 -1.59
CA VAL A 49 -6.22 -10.70 -1.49
C VAL A 49 -6.32 -12.08 -0.83
N GLU A 50 -5.42 -13.00 -1.19
CA GLU A 50 -5.32 -14.31 -0.56
C GLU A 50 -5.18 -14.22 0.98
N ARG A 51 -4.48 -13.19 1.47
CA ARG A 51 -4.27 -12.99 2.91
C ARG A 51 -5.51 -12.43 3.61
N VAL A 52 -6.25 -11.52 2.99
CA VAL A 52 -7.44 -10.89 3.60
C VAL A 52 -8.72 -11.67 3.35
N ARG A 53 -8.75 -12.50 2.32
CA ARG A 53 -9.87 -13.39 1.95
C ARG A 53 -9.41 -14.82 1.67
N PRO A 54 -8.79 -15.50 2.65
CA PRO A 54 -8.30 -16.87 2.46
C PRO A 54 -9.42 -17.86 2.10
N GLU A 55 -10.68 -17.56 2.49
CA GLU A 55 -11.86 -18.37 2.21
C GLU A 55 -12.20 -18.48 0.71
N LEU A 56 -11.74 -17.55 -0.12
CA LEU A 56 -11.99 -17.59 -1.56
C LEU A 56 -11.11 -18.62 -2.28
N GLY A 57 -9.99 -19.03 -1.67
CA GLY A 57 -9.05 -19.99 -2.27
C GLY A 57 -8.60 -19.59 -3.68
N CYS A 58 -8.62 -18.30 -4.00
CA CYS A 58 -8.40 -17.77 -5.34
C CYS A 58 -7.01 -17.14 -5.42
N PRO A 59 -6.15 -17.55 -6.36
CA PRO A 59 -4.83 -16.93 -6.53
C PRO A 59 -4.89 -15.58 -7.26
N HIS A 60 -6.08 -15.18 -7.73
CA HIS A 60 -6.35 -13.95 -8.48
C HIS A 60 -5.48 -13.71 -9.74
N GLU A 61 -4.93 -14.77 -10.34
CA GLU A 61 -4.14 -14.69 -11.58
C GLU A 61 -4.91 -14.17 -12.80
N SER A 62 -6.25 -14.18 -12.74
CA SER A 62 -7.13 -13.73 -13.82
C SER A 62 -7.49 -12.24 -13.76
N THR A 63 -6.92 -11.48 -12.84
CA THR A 63 -7.12 -10.04 -12.74
C THR A 63 -5.90 -9.34 -12.14
N ASP A 64 -5.59 -8.14 -12.62
CA ASP A 64 -4.69 -7.20 -11.93
C ASP A 64 -5.45 -6.34 -10.90
N GLY A 65 -6.74 -6.60 -10.72
CA GLY A 65 -7.71 -5.91 -9.86
C GLY A 65 -8.24 -4.58 -10.43
N THR A 66 -8.00 -4.29 -11.71
CA THR A 66 -8.69 -3.22 -12.45
C THR A 66 -9.96 -3.72 -13.15
N VAL A 67 -10.11 -5.04 -13.28
CA VAL A 67 -11.29 -5.73 -13.81
C VAL A 67 -11.79 -6.79 -12.84
N PRO A 68 -13.05 -7.25 -12.96
CA PRO A 68 -13.52 -8.35 -12.13
C PRO A 68 -12.70 -9.62 -12.31
N CYS A 69 -12.41 -10.32 -11.21
CA CYS A 69 -11.76 -11.62 -11.26
C CYS A 69 -12.71 -12.65 -11.88
N ARG A 70 -12.29 -13.30 -12.97
CA ARG A 70 -13.13 -14.31 -13.64
C ARG A 70 -13.33 -15.57 -12.81
N SER A 71 -12.45 -15.83 -11.86
CA SER A 71 -12.44 -17.08 -11.08
C SER A 71 -13.37 -16.99 -9.86
N CYS A 72 -13.37 -15.87 -9.14
CA CYS A 72 -14.16 -15.69 -7.91
C CYS A 72 -15.20 -14.57 -7.98
N GLY A 73 -15.19 -13.76 -9.05
CA GLY A 73 -16.17 -12.68 -9.25
C GLY A 73 -15.88 -11.37 -8.49
N LEU A 74 -14.84 -11.30 -7.66
CA LEU A 74 -14.48 -10.05 -6.97
C LEU A 74 -14.26 -8.91 -7.97
N THR A 75 -14.84 -7.76 -7.64
CA THR A 75 -14.78 -6.56 -8.46
C THR A 75 -13.58 -5.67 -8.08
N PRO A 76 -13.21 -4.70 -8.93
CA PRO A 76 -12.24 -3.67 -8.57
C PRO A 76 -12.57 -2.98 -7.25
N ALA A 77 -13.86 -2.65 -7.03
CA ALA A 77 -14.31 -2.00 -5.81
C ALA A 77 -14.05 -2.85 -4.56
N ASP A 78 -14.24 -4.17 -4.63
CA ASP A 78 -13.94 -5.07 -3.51
C ASP A 78 -12.45 -5.05 -3.17
N PHE A 79 -11.57 -5.08 -4.19
CA PHE A 79 -10.12 -4.99 -3.96
C PHE A 79 -9.70 -3.65 -3.35
N LEU A 80 -10.35 -2.55 -3.74
CA LEU A 80 -10.09 -1.23 -3.19
C LEU A 80 -10.56 -1.13 -1.73
N SER A 81 -11.75 -1.65 -1.43
CA SER A 81 -12.29 -1.69 -0.06
C SER A 81 -11.37 -2.51 0.86
N ASP A 82 -10.99 -3.71 0.44
CA ASP A 82 -10.12 -4.58 1.23
C ASP A 82 -8.73 -3.97 1.48
N ALA A 83 -8.21 -3.23 0.50
CA ALA A 83 -6.94 -2.53 0.65
C ALA A 83 -7.06 -1.34 1.61
N CYS A 84 -8.18 -0.60 1.56
CA CYS A 84 -8.47 0.50 2.49
C CYS A 84 -8.58 -0.01 3.93
N ASP A 85 -9.33 -1.09 4.15
CA ASP A 85 -9.49 -1.73 5.46
C ASP A 85 -8.12 -2.15 6.01
N TYR A 86 -7.29 -2.78 5.17
CA TYR A 86 -5.94 -3.18 5.56
C TYR A 86 -5.03 -1.99 5.90
N LEU A 87 -5.09 -0.91 5.14
CA LEU A 87 -4.31 0.30 5.42
C LEU A 87 -4.75 0.93 6.74
N THR A 88 -6.05 1.00 6.98
CA THR A 88 -6.63 1.48 8.25
C THR A 88 -6.11 0.69 9.44
N GLU A 89 -6.13 -0.64 9.36
CA GLU A 89 -5.57 -1.52 10.39
C GLU A 89 -4.04 -1.42 10.53
N SER A 90 -3.37 -1.02 9.44
CA SER A 90 -1.91 -0.87 9.39
C SER A 90 -1.41 0.51 9.83
N VAL A 91 -2.30 1.45 10.16
CA VAL A 91 -1.91 2.78 10.63
C VAL A 91 -0.96 2.67 11.82
N GLY A 92 0.12 3.45 11.76
CA GLY A 92 1.19 3.45 12.75
C GLY A 92 2.29 2.42 12.51
N ARG A 93 2.09 1.44 11.62
CA ARG A 93 3.11 0.44 11.24
C ARG A 93 4.24 1.07 10.44
N SER A 94 5.45 0.53 10.63
CA SER A 94 6.64 0.94 9.88
C SER A 94 7.30 -0.23 9.18
N ILE A 95 7.71 -0.04 7.93
CA ILE A 95 8.40 -1.03 7.09
C ILE A 95 9.68 -0.42 6.50
N PRO A 96 10.64 -1.22 6.00
CA PRO A 96 11.68 -0.72 5.11
C PRO A 96 11.07 0.04 3.94
N ASP A 97 11.65 1.16 3.56
CA ASP A 97 11.24 1.92 2.38
C ASP A 97 11.53 1.09 1.11
N PRO A 98 10.52 0.68 0.34
CA PRO A 98 10.71 0.00 -0.93
C PRO A 98 11.20 0.94 -2.05
N GLY A 99 11.27 2.25 -1.80
CA GLY A 99 11.81 3.24 -2.71
C GLY A 99 10.95 4.48 -2.91
N PHE A 100 9.95 4.72 -2.05
CA PHE A 100 9.09 5.89 -2.15
C PHE A 100 9.85 7.20 -1.89
N PHE A 101 10.91 7.17 -1.06
CA PHE A 101 11.72 8.35 -0.73
C PHE A 101 13.20 8.17 -1.05
N THR A 102 13.59 7.10 -1.74
CA THR A 102 15.00 6.83 -2.10
C THR A 102 15.31 7.07 -3.58
N GLY A 103 14.44 7.79 -4.30
CA GLY A 103 14.79 8.31 -5.61
C GLY A 103 15.85 9.40 -5.42
N ASP A 104 17.02 9.24 -6.03
CA ASP A 104 17.90 10.36 -6.27
C ASP A 104 17.07 11.47 -6.93
N ASP A 105 17.05 12.65 -6.32
CA ASP A 105 16.49 13.87 -6.91
C ASP A 105 17.27 14.19 -8.20
N VAL A 106 16.88 13.57 -9.32
CA VAL A 106 17.34 13.96 -10.66
C VAL A 106 16.58 15.20 -11.16
N PHE A 107 16.27 16.15 -10.27
CA PHE A 107 15.82 17.50 -10.63
C PHE A 107 16.31 18.51 -9.58
N GLY A 108 17.63 18.52 -9.37
CA GLY A 108 18.34 19.52 -8.57
C GLY A 108 19.75 19.73 -9.11
N SER A 109 19.85 20.32 -10.31
CA SER A 109 21.09 20.89 -10.86
C SER A 109 20.80 22.26 -11.44
#